data_AF-A0A660VIS7-F1
#
_entry.id   AF-A0A660VIS7-F1
#
_cell.length_a   1.000
_cell.length_b   1.000
_cell.length_c   1.000
_cell.angle_alpha   90.00
_cell.angle_beta   90.00
_cell.angle_gamma   90.00
#
_symmetry.space_group_name_H-M   'P 1'
#
loop_
_entity.id
_entity.type
_entity.pdbx_description
1 polymer ?
#
loop_
_entity_poly.entity_id
_entity_poly.type
_entity_poly.pdbx_seq_one_letter_code
_entity_poly.pdbx_strand_id
1 'polypeptide(L)'
;MYVAIPVGLAAGLDPISATVWSALGNIVPLFLIDFGYERLRRVDRVDHWLAKLRRERVERLLSRYGVALVFVATPLLGVWTMALAAKGLGMASRPFLVASVISVFVYAVLITGSILIGLDLFLD
;
A
#
# COMPACT_ATOMS: atom_id res chain seq x y z
N MET A 1 2.32 -7.78 3.73
CA MET A 1 3.48 -8.49 3.12
C MET A 1 4.50 -9.00 4.14
N TYR A 2 4.78 -8.27 5.23
CA TYR A 2 5.84 -8.61 6.20
C TYR A 2 5.76 -10.02 6.81
N VAL A 3 4.56 -10.57 7.01
CA VAL A 3 4.36 -11.94 7.50
C VAL A 3 4.25 -12.93 6.35
N ALA A 4 3.59 -12.53 5.26
CA ALA A 4 3.32 -13.41 4.12
C ALA A 4 4.59 -13.91 3.42
N ILE A 5 5.63 -13.08 3.31
CA ILE A 5 6.90 -13.48 2.67
C ILE A 5 7.64 -14.54 3.51
N PRO A 6 7.96 -14.30 4.80
CA PRO A 6 8.57 -15.33 5.65
C PRO A 6 7.75 -16.62 5.71
N VAL A 7 6.43 -16.53 5.87
CA VAL A 7 5.55 -17.70 5.93
C VAL A 7 5.55 -18.46 4.60
N GLY A 8 5.52 -17.75 3.47
CA GLY A 8 5.60 -18.36 2.15
C GLY A 8 6.89 -19.12 1.93
N LEU A 9 8.03 -18.50 2.26
CA LEU A 9 9.35 -19.14 2.22
C LEU A 9 9.41 -20.36 3.14
N ALA A 10 8.93 -20.24 4.38
CA ALA A 10 8.88 -21.34 5.34
C ALA A 10 7.95 -22.48 4.91
N ALA A 11 6.90 -22.17 4.14
CA ALA A 11 6.01 -23.15 3.53
C ALA A 11 6.61 -23.81 2.27
N GLY A 12 7.85 -23.48 1.91
CA GLY A 12 8.56 -24.06 0.77
C GLY A 12 8.29 -23.40 -0.57
N LEU A 13 7.66 -22.22 -0.59
CA LEU A 13 7.56 -21.43 -1.82
C LEU A 13 8.93 -20.87 -2.20
N ASP A 14 9.23 -20.87 -3.50
CA ASP A 14 10.39 -20.16 -4.01
C ASP A 14 10.27 -18.64 -3.74
N PRO A 15 11.40 -17.90 -3.67
CA PRO A 15 11.38 -16.48 -3.34
C PRO A 15 10.56 -15.62 -4.31
N ILE A 16 10.51 -15.99 -5.59
CA ILE A 16 9.75 -15.23 -6.59
C ILE A 16 8.26 -15.42 -6.33
N SER A 17 7.81 -16.67 -6.17
CA SER A 17 6.41 -16.98 -5.82
C SER A 17 5.97 -16.33 -4.52
N ALA A 18 6.78 -16.40 -3.46
CA ALA A 18 6.47 -15.76 -2.18
C ALA A 18 6.32 -14.24 -2.32
N THR A 19 7.19 -13.61 -3.12
CA THR A 19 7.14 -12.17 -3.42
C THR A 19 5.88 -11.80 -4.20
N VAL A 20 5.58 -12.53 -5.28
CA VAL A 20 4.44 -12.26 -6.17
C VAL A 20 3.12 -12.44 -5.43
N TRP A 21 2.93 -13.56 -4.72
CA TRP A 21 1.70 -13.82 -3.97
C TRP A 21 1.49 -12.79 -2.85
N SER A 22 2.56 -12.41 -2.16
CA SER A 22 2.50 -11.37 -1.14
C SER A 22 2.15 -10.00 -1.73
N ALA A 23 2.73 -9.64 -2.88
CA ALA A 23 2.42 -8.39 -3.57
C ALA A 23 0.95 -8.37 -4.03
N LEU A 24 0.47 -9.44 -4.66
CA LEU A 24 -0.92 -9.58 -5.10
C LEU A 24 -1.91 -9.46 -3.93
N GLY A 25 -1.63 -10.11 -2.81
CA GLY A 25 -2.45 -9.99 -1.59
C GLY A 25 -2.54 -8.55 -1.04
N ASN A 26 -1.61 -7.67 -1.40
CA ASN A 26 -1.66 -6.24 -1.04
C ASN A 26 -2.33 -5.38 -2.13
N ILE A 27 -2.11 -5.71 -3.40
CA ILE A 27 -2.64 -4.97 -4.55
C ILE A 27 -4.15 -5.22 -4.74
N VAL A 28 -4.64 -6.45 -4.54
CA VAL A 28 -6.06 -6.75 -4.76
C VAL A 28 -6.98 -5.92 -3.84
N PRO A 29 -6.75 -5.86 -2.51
CA PRO A 29 -7.56 -5.01 -1.63
C PRO A 29 -7.42 -3.52 -1.94
N LEU A 30 -6.27 -3.07 -2.46
CA LEU A 30 -6.06 -1.68 -2.87
C LEU A 30 -7.06 -1.25 -3.95
N PHE A 31 -7.25 -2.07 -4.99
CA PHE A 31 -8.27 -1.81 -6.01
C PHE A 31 -9.70 -1.90 -5.44
N LEU A 32 -9.94 -2.83 -4.52
CA LEU A 32 -11.24 -2.97 -3.87
C LEU A 32 -11.60 -1.72 -3.04
N ILE A 33 -10.63 -1.17 -2.30
CA ILE A 33 -10.81 0.06 -1.52
C ILE A 33 -11.08 1.24 -2.44
N ASP A 34 -10.36 1.37 -3.54
CA ASP A 34 -10.60 2.45 -4.51
C ASP A 34 -12.01 2.38 -5.10
N PHE A 35 -12.39 1.21 -5.60
CA PHE A 35 -13.74 0.99 -6.14
C PHE A 35 -14.83 1.21 -5.07
N GLY A 36 -14.62 0.72 -3.86
CA GLY A 36 -15.52 0.92 -2.73
C GLY A 36 -15.66 2.39 -2.36
N TYR A 37 -14.56 3.14 -2.37
CA TYR A 37 -14.54 4.57 -2.10
C TYR A 37 -15.35 5.35 -3.15
N GLU A 38 -15.17 5.07 -4.43
CA GLU A 38 -15.95 5.70 -5.50
C GLU A 38 -17.45 5.43 -5.37
N ARG A 39 -17.83 4.26 -4.86
CA ARG A 39 -19.24 3.93 -4.55
C ARG A 39 -19.73 4.68 -3.33
N LEU A 40 -18.94 4.73 -2.26
CA LEU A 40 -19.31 5.41 -1.00
C LEU A 40 -19.49 6.91 -1.20
N ARG A 41 -18.66 7.51 -2.07
CA ARG A 41 -18.72 8.94 -2.40
C ARG A 41 -20.01 9.34 -3.13
N ARG A 42 -20.77 8.40 -3.71
CA ARG A 42 -22.09 8.68 -4.29
C ARG A 42 -23.16 8.98 -3.24
N VAL A 43 -22.87 8.74 -1.96
CA VAL A 43 -23.77 9.06 -0.85
C VAL A 43 -23.37 10.44 -0.30
N ASP A 44 -24.23 11.43 -0.49
CA ASP A 44 -23.96 12.84 -0.15
C ASP A 44 -23.50 13.02 1.31
N ARG A 45 -24.10 12.28 2.25
CA ARG A 45 -23.73 12.33 3.67
C ARG A 45 -22.29 11.88 3.92
N VAL A 46 -21.82 10.89 3.17
CA VAL A 46 -20.46 10.36 3.26
C VAL A 46 -19.47 11.33 2.61
N ASP A 47 -19.77 11.82 1.40
CA ASP A 47 -18.92 12.81 0.73
C ASP A 47 -18.75 14.08 1.58
N HIS A 48 -19.83 14.58 2.17
CA HIS A 48 -19.78 15.73 3.07
C HIS A 48 -18.99 15.47 4.35
N TRP A 49 -19.06 14.26 4.92
CA TRP A 49 -18.26 13.89 6.10
C TRP A 49 -16.77 13.78 5.75
N LEU A 50 -16.43 13.16 4.62
CA LEU A 50 -15.06 13.06 4.12
C LEU A 50 -14.48 14.44 3.79
N ALA A 51 -15.28 15.33 3.20
CA ALA A 51 -14.88 16.71 2.93
C ALA A 51 -14.47 17.46 4.21
N LYS A 52 -15.07 17.16 5.37
CA LYS A 52 -14.66 17.74 6.66
C LYS A 52 -13.30 17.26 7.16
N LEU A 53 -12.85 16.07 6.73
CA LEU A 53 -11.52 15.55 7.05
C LEU A 53 -10.43 16.22 6.20
N ARG A 54 -10.80 16.75 5.02
CA ARG A 54 -9.90 17.45 4.10
C ARG A 54 -9.62 18.86 4.62
N ARG A 55 -8.54 19.00 5.35
CA ARG A 55 -8.00 20.31 5.77
C ARG A 55 -7.06 20.86 4.70
N GLU A 56 -7.07 22.16 4.44
CA GLU A 56 -6.17 22.81 3.46
C GLU A 56 -4.68 22.48 3.64
N ARG A 57 -4.23 22.29 4.88
CA ARG A 57 -2.83 21.89 5.15
C ARG A 57 -2.54 20.50 4.60
N VAL A 58 -3.47 19.56 4.77
CA VAL A 58 -3.31 18.18 4.31
C VAL A 58 -3.43 18.10 2.80
N GLU A 59 -4.37 18.86 2.21
CA GLU A 59 -4.48 18.96 0.75
C GLU A 59 -3.21 19.52 0.10
N ARG A 60 -2.62 20.58 0.67
CA ARG A 60 -1.33 21.12 0.21
C ARG A 60 -0.19 20.11 0.33
N LEU A 61 -0.19 19.30 1.38
CA LEU A 61 0.81 18.25 1.56
C LEU A 61 0.63 17.14 0.52
N LEU A 62 -0.60 16.69 0.29
CA LEU A 62 -0.91 15.65 -0.69
C LEU A 62 -0.72 16.12 -2.14
N SER A 63 -1.01 17.37 -2.45
CA SER A 63 -0.77 17.91 -3.79
C SER A 63 0.72 18.03 -4.11
N ARG A 64 1.56 18.35 -3.12
CA ARG A 64 3.00 18.51 -3.29
C ARG A 64 3.79 17.20 -3.14
N TYR A 65 3.38 16.33 -2.23
CA TYR A 65 4.13 15.14 -1.83
C TYR A 65 3.33 13.84 -1.90
N GLY A 66 2.09 13.81 -2.42
CA GLY A 66 1.19 12.67 -2.29
C GLY A 66 1.82 11.32 -2.67
N VAL A 67 2.51 11.23 -3.81
CA VAL A 67 3.20 10.00 -4.24
C VAL A 67 4.32 9.60 -3.28
N ALA A 68 5.16 10.55 -2.87
CA ALA A 68 6.26 10.29 -1.93
C ALA A 68 5.74 9.90 -0.53
N LEU A 69 4.65 10.55 -0.09
CA LEU A 69 4.01 10.26 1.20
C LEU A 69 3.41 8.85 1.19
N VAL A 70 2.76 8.46 0.10
CA VAL A 70 2.28 7.08 -0.11
C VAL A 70 3.45 6.11 -0.06
N PHE A 71 4.52 6.36 -0.79
CA PHE A 71 5.68 5.48 -0.82
C PHE A 71 6.29 5.29 0.57
N VAL A 72 6.58 6.38 1.29
CA VAL A 72 7.27 6.35 2.60
C VAL A 72 6.37 5.86 3.74
N ALA A 73 5.09 6.22 3.74
CA ALA A 73 4.17 5.85 4.82
C ALA A 73 3.60 4.43 4.65
N THR A 74 3.59 3.88 3.43
CA THR A 74 3.06 2.54 3.15
C THR A 74 3.73 1.43 3.98
N PRO A 75 5.06 1.41 4.18
CA PRO A 75 5.69 0.45 5.08
C PRO A 75 5.21 0.51 6.52
N LEU A 76 4.97 1.72 7.02
CA LEU A 76 4.64 1.96 8.42
C LEU A 76 3.16 1.69 8.70
N LEU A 77 2.28 2.14 7.82
CA LEU A 77 0.83 2.09 8.01
C LEU A 77 0.18 0.88 7.32
N GLY A 78 0.89 0.26 6.38
CA GLY A 78 0.35 -0.75 5.48
C GLY A 78 -0.42 -0.13 4.30
N VAL A 79 -0.43 -0.85 3.17
CA VAL A 79 -1.07 -0.38 1.93
C VAL A 79 -2.57 -0.13 2.10
N TRP A 80 -3.28 -0.96 2.88
CA TRP A 80 -4.73 -0.83 3.07
C TRP A 80 -5.09 0.46 3.81
N THR A 81 -4.35 0.76 4.89
CA THR A 81 -4.52 1.98 5.67
C THR A 81 -4.19 3.21 4.83
N MET A 82 -3.10 3.15 4.06
CA MET A 82 -2.73 4.24 3.16
C MET A 82 -3.76 4.46 2.04
N ALA A 83 -4.38 3.40 1.53
CA ALA A 83 -5.46 3.51 0.57
C ALA A 83 -6.67 4.24 1.14
N LEU A 84 -7.14 3.84 2.31
CA LEU A 84 -8.25 4.52 2.98
C LEU A 84 -7.92 5.99 3.28
N ALA A 85 -6.73 6.26 3.80
CA ALA A 85 -6.29 7.61 4.14
C ALA A 85 -6.15 8.51 2.89
N ALA A 86 -5.42 8.06 1.87
CA ALA A 86 -5.19 8.85 0.66
C ALA A 86 -6.52 9.15 -0.07
N LYS A 87 -7.42 8.16 -0.14
CA LYS A 87 -8.75 8.33 -0.74
C LYS A 87 -9.62 9.28 0.05
N GLY A 88 -9.73 9.06 1.37
CA GLY A 88 -10.53 9.90 2.25
C GLY A 88 -10.06 11.36 2.30
N LEU A 89 -8.76 11.58 2.08
CA LEU A 89 -8.17 12.92 1.98
C LEU A 89 -8.22 13.52 0.56
N GLY A 90 -8.88 12.85 -0.39
CA GLY A 90 -9.18 13.39 -1.72
C GLY A 90 -8.05 13.25 -2.73
N MET A 91 -7.08 12.36 -2.52
CA MET A 91 -6.03 12.09 -3.51
C MET A 91 -6.62 11.42 -4.76
N ALA A 92 -6.18 11.87 -5.93
CA ALA A 92 -6.64 11.31 -7.21
C ALA A 92 -6.28 9.83 -7.34
N SER A 93 -7.20 9.04 -7.94
CA SER A 93 -7.08 7.58 -7.92
C SER A 93 -5.91 7.01 -8.68
N ARG A 94 -5.69 7.45 -9.91
CA ARG A 94 -4.62 6.94 -10.77
C ARG A 94 -3.21 7.11 -10.16
N PRO A 95 -2.75 8.32 -9.76
CA PRO A 95 -1.41 8.48 -9.23
C PRO A 95 -1.22 7.72 -7.91
N PHE A 96 -2.26 7.65 -7.07
CA PHE A 96 -2.25 6.87 -5.84
C PHE A 96 -2.08 5.38 -6.11
N LEU A 97 -2.87 4.80 -7.02
CA LEU A 97 -2.81 3.37 -7.35
C LEU A 97 -1.45 3.00 -7.94
N VAL A 98 -0.95 3.78 -8.90
CA VAL A 98 0.36 3.54 -9.52
C VAL A 98 1.47 3.61 -8.47
N ALA A 99 1.48 4.67 -7.63
CA ALA A 99 2.46 4.81 -6.55
C ALA A 99 2.41 3.63 -5.58
N SER A 100 1.21 3.20 -5.18
CA SER A 100 1.01 2.10 -4.23
C SER A 100 1.47 0.77 -4.81
N VAL A 101 1.13 0.47 -6.08
CA VAL A 101 1.57 -0.76 -6.75
C VAL A 101 3.10 -0.81 -6.84
N ILE A 102 3.74 0.29 -7.27
CA ILE A 102 5.20 0.39 -7.34
C ILE A 102 5.80 0.19 -5.94
N SER A 103 5.25 0.85 -4.92
CA SER A 103 5.70 0.73 -3.54
C SER A 103 5.63 -0.73 -3.08
N VAL A 104 4.51 -1.41 -3.31
CA VAL A 104 4.32 -2.81 -2.90
C VAL A 104 5.36 -3.71 -3.53
N PHE A 105 5.62 -3.59 -4.83
CA PHE A 105 6.65 -4.40 -5.50
C PHE A 105 8.04 -4.09 -4.97
N VAL A 106 8.40 -2.82 -4.82
CA VAL A 106 9.70 -2.42 -4.28
C VAL A 106 9.90 -2.99 -2.88
N TYR A 107 8.93 -2.84 -1.99
CA TYR A 107 9.03 -3.36 -0.63
C TYR A 107 9.01 -4.89 -0.58
N ALA A 108 8.23 -5.56 -1.44
CA ALA A 108 8.23 -7.02 -1.50
C ALA A 108 9.61 -7.56 -1.89
N VAL A 109 10.24 -6.96 -2.91
CA VAL A 109 11.60 -7.33 -3.34
C VAL A 109 12.62 -7.04 -2.25
N LEU A 110 12.55 -5.86 -1.61
CA LEU A 110 13.47 -5.49 -0.52
C LEU A 110 13.37 -6.47 0.65
N ILE A 111 12.14 -6.82 1.09
CA ILE A 111 11.92 -7.74 2.21
C ILE A 111 12.43 -9.14 1.86
N THR A 112 12.07 -9.67 0.69
CA THR A 112 12.56 -10.99 0.25
C THR A 112 14.09 -11.01 0.18
N GLY A 113 14.70 -10.00 -0.44
CA GLY A 113 16.16 -9.89 -0.52
C GLY A 113 16.83 -9.77 0.85
N SER A 114 16.29 -8.96 1.77
CA SER A 114 16.80 -8.85 3.14
C SER A 114 16.72 -10.18 3.90
N ILE A 115 15.65 -10.95 3.69
CA ILE A 115 15.52 -12.27 4.32
C ILE A 115 16.57 -13.24 3.77
N LEU A 116 16.75 -13.30 2.44
CA LEU A 116 17.73 -14.19 1.81
C LEU A 116 19.15 -13.86 2.26
N ILE A 117 19.55 -12.58 2.21
CA ILE A 117 20.87 -12.12 2.68
C ILE A 117 21.05 -12.43 4.16
N GLY A 118 20.01 -12.24 4.98
CA GLY A 118 20.05 -12.60 6.39
C GLY A 118 20.27 -14.10 6.59
N LEU A 119 19.53 -14.94 5.88
CA LEU A 119 19.66 -16.40 5.97
C LEU A 119 21.08 -16.85 5.59
N ASP A 120 21.64 -16.33 4.50
CA ASP A 120 23.00 -16.65 4.08
C ASP A 120 24.03 -16.24 5.16
N LEU A 121 23.92 -15.02 5.71
CA LEU A 121 24.84 -14.53 6.74
C LEU A 121 24.77 -15.25 8.10
N PHE A 122 23.64 -15.89 8.43
CA PHE A 122 23.44 -16.57 9.71
C PHE A 122 23.60 -18.09 9.63
N LEU A 123 23.53 -18.69 8.43
CA LEU A 123 23.61 -20.13 8.22
C LEU A 123 24.97 -20.58 7.62
N ASP A 124 25.78 -19.65 7.13
CA ASP A 124 27.21 -19.83 6.78
C ASP A 124 28.14 -19.37 7.93
#